data_AF-A0A6C0AWH0-F1
#
_entry.id   AF-A0A6C0AWH0-F1
#
_cell.length_a   1.000
_cell.length_b   1.000
_cell.length_c   1.000
_cell.angle_alpha   90.00
_cell.angle_beta   90.00
_cell.angle_gamma   90.00
#
_symmetry.space_group_name_H-M   'P 1'
#
loop_
_entity.id
_entity.type
_entity.pdbx_description
1 polymer ?
#
loop_
_entity_poly.entity_id
_entity_poly.type
_entity_poly.pdbx_seq_one_letter_code
_entity_poly.pdbx_strand_id
1 'polypeptide(L)'
;MKEGERSFTVVELMKPAQLTAKRHSMKKTGLTNNDGGRFESKDPAGAARKAFNQACRDKDIKGQCTLVVKLQETTAGSRKKVYTYKLKRIKLKKPIMMVRGGVEYPIEYDTKIESLNKANKD
;
A
#
# COMPACT_ATOMS: atom_id res chain seq x y z
N MET A 1 18.30 -4.30 7.27
CA MET A 1 17.95 -4.26 5.83
C MET A 1 18.75 -5.31 5.12
N LYS A 2 18.10 -6.18 4.33
CA LYS A 2 18.84 -7.11 3.47
C LYS A 2 19.46 -6.33 2.31
N GLU A 3 20.49 -6.89 1.70
CA GLU A 3 21.17 -6.28 0.57
C GLU A 3 20.17 -5.94 -0.56
N GLY A 4 20.17 -4.67 -0.98
CA GLY A 4 19.26 -4.15 -2.02
C GLY A 4 17.83 -3.84 -1.56
N GLU A 5 17.48 -4.00 -0.28
CA GLU A 5 16.20 -3.49 0.24
C GLU A 5 16.26 -1.97 0.44
N ARG A 6 15.18 -1.29 0.04
CA ARG A 6 14.94 0.13 0.25
C ARG A 6 13.88 0.30 1.34
N SER A 7 13.92 1.41 2.06
CA SER A 7 12.91 1.73 3.06
C SER A 7 11.96 2.81 2.56
N PHE A 8 10.68 2.64 2.87
CA PHE A 8 9.62 3.56 2.48
C PHE A 8 8.69 3.82 3.66
N THR A 9 8.22 5.05 3.80
CA THR A 9 7.24 5.43 4.82
C THR A 9 5.95 5.86 4.13
N VAL A 10 4.79 5.43 4.63
CA VAL A 10 3.48 5.88 4.13
C VAL A 10 3.23 7.29 4.62
N VAL A 11 3.21 8.24 3.69
CA VAL A 11 2.89 9.63 3.99
C VAL A 11 1.38 9.81 4.09
N GLU A 12 0.65 9.21 3.15
CA GLU A 12 -0.80 9.32 3.06
C GLU A 12 -1.43 8.02 2.58
N LEU A 13 -2.58 7.72 3.16
CA LEU A 13 -3.46 6.64 2.74
C LEU A 13 -4.89 7.18 2.71
N MET A 14 -5.54 7.05 1.55
CA MET A 14 -6.83 7.68 1.29
C MET A 14 -7.69 6.81 0.38
N LYS A 15 -9.01 7.01 0.41
CA LYS A 15 -9.92 6.39 -0.58
C LYS A 15 -9.78 7.12 -1.93
N PRO A 16 -9.95 6.45 -3.08
CA PRO A 16 -9.89 7.11 -4.38
C PRO A 16 -10.84 8.31 -4.52
N ALA A 17 -12.03 8.24 -3.92
CA ALA A 17 -13.00 9.34 -3.91
C ALA A 17 -12.49 10.59 -3.16
N GLN A 18 -11.48 10.46 -2.30
CA GLN A 18 -10.86 11.59 -1.59
C GLN A 18 -9.75 12.27 -2.41
N LEU A 19 -9.35 11.69 -3.56
CA LEU A 19 -8.33 12.27 -4.44
C LEU A 19 -8.83 13.51 -5.20
N THR A 20 -10.15 13.68 -5.37
CA THR A 20 -10.76 14.71 -6.22
C THR A 20 -11.38 15.88 -5.46
N ALA A 21 -11.53 15.79 -4.13
CA ALA A 21 -12.29 16.78 -3.38
C ALA A 21 -11.37 17.79 -2.67
N LYS A 22 -11.45 19.07 -3.07
CA LYS A 22 -11.14 20.24 -2.23
C LYS A 22 -12.10 20.28 -1.02
N ARG A 23 -12.04 19.30 -0.12
CA ARG A 23 -12.89 19.25 1.08
C ARG A 23 -12.05 19.37 2.35
N HIS A 24 -12.48 20.30 3.18
CA HIS A 24 -11.86 20.89 4.38
C HIS A 24 -11.48 19.94 5.54
N SER A 25 -11.47 18.63 5.34
CA SER A 25 -10.95 17.70 6.35
C SER A 25 -10.57 16.40 5.65
N MET A 26 -9.33 16.33 5.20
CA MET A 26 -8.74 15.10 4.71
C MET A 26 -8.54 14.19 5.93
N LYS A 27 -9.60 13.49 6.36
CA LYS A 27 -9.49 12.48 7.41
C LYS A 27 -8.59 11.37 6.86
N LYS A 28 -7.28 11.49 7.11
CA LYS A 28 -6.27 10.51 6.74
C LYS A 28 -6.81 9.17 7.19
N THR A 29 -6.83 8.22 6.26
CA THR A 29 -7.26 6.87 6.59
C THR A 29 -6.07 6.28 7.34
N GLY A 30 -5.97 6.57 8.65
CA GLY A 30 -4.84 6.15 9.47
C GLY A 30 -4.66 4.63 9.41
N LEU A 31 -3.42 4.18 9.25
CA LEU A 31 -3.02 2.91 9.81
C LEU A 31 -3.04 3.10 11.33
N THR A 32 -3.50 2.08 12.06
CA THR A 32 -3.74 2.16 13.51
C THR A 32 -2.47 2.34 14.35
N ASN A 33 -1.29 2.35 13.72
CA ASN A 33 -0.01 2.69 14.35
C ASN A 33 0.45 4.06 13.82
N ASN A 34 0.45 5.04 14.71
CA ASN A 34 0.41 6.50 14.54
C ASN A 34 1.38 7.20 13.57
N ASP A 35 2.21 6.52 12.78
CA ASP A 35 3.24 7.17 11.94
C ASP A 35 3.35 6.57 10.53
N GLY A 36 2.24 6.09 9.98
CA GLY A 36 2.21 5.70 8.57
C GLY A 36 3.27 4.65 8.20
N GLY A 37 3.48 3.65 9.07
CA GLY A 37 4.27 2.42 8.86
C GLY A 37 5.52 2.49 7.96
N ARG A 38 6.70 2.16 8.51
CA ARG A 38 7.88 1.91 7.68
C ARG A 38 7.77 0.53 7.02
N PHE A 39 7.93 0.47 5.70
CA PHE A 39 7.90 -0.73 4.89
C PHE A 39 9.20 -0.89 4.12
N GLU A 40 9.83 -2.05 4.24
CA GLU A 40 11.06 -2.39 3.51
C GLU A 40 10.72 -3.25 2.30
N SER A 41 11.28 -2.91 1.13
CA SER A 41 11.04 -3.62 -0.13
C SER A 41 12.14 -3.27 -1.13
N LYS A 42 12.39 -4.16 -2.11
CA LYS A 42 13.28 -3.84 -3.24
C LYS A 42 12.70 -2.74 -4.12
N ASP A 43 11.39 -2.78 -4.34
CA ASP A 43 10.64 -1.83 -5.15
C ASP A 43 9.56 -1.08 -4.33
N PRO A 44 9.27 0.19 -4.68
CA PRO A 44 8.24 0.99 -4.00
C PRO A 44 6.83 0.40 -4.14
N ALA A 45 6.54 -0.29 -5.24
CA ALA A 45 5.27 -0.98 -5.44
C ALA A 45 5.05 -2.14 -4.44
N GLY A 46 6.12 -2.86 -4.09
CA GLY A 46 6.13 -3.89 -3.05
C GLY A 46 5.87 -3.31 -1.67
N ALA A 47 6.49 -2.17 -1.34
CA ALA A 47 6.19 -1.45 -0.10
C ALA A 47 4.72 -0.97 -0.07
N ALA A 48 4.18 -0.50 -1.20
CA ALA A 48 2.79 -0.05 -1.30
C ALA A 48 1.80 -1.18 -1.08
N ARG A 49 2.08 -2.37 -1.63
CA ARG A 49 1.29 -3.59 -1.42
C ARG A 49 1.26 -4.00 0.05
N LYS A 50 2.40 -3.96 0.73
CA LYS A 50 2.49 -4.29 2.16
C LYS A 50 1.65 -3.30 2.99
N ALA A 51 1.86 -2.00 2.77
CA ALA A 51 1.09 -0.94 3.43
C ALA A 51 -0.42 -1.07 3.21
N PHE A 52 -0.83 -1.31 1.97
CA PHE A 52 -2.22 -1.49 1.58
C PHE A 52 -2.85 -2.71 2.24
N ASN A 53 -2.18 -3.87 2.18
CA ASN A 53 -2.69 -5.10 2.77
C ASN A 53 -2.82 -4.97 4.29
N GLN A 54 -1.84 -4.31 4.95
CA GLN A 54 -1.92 -4.00 6.38
C GLN A 54 -3.14 -3.11 6.66
N ALA A 55 -3.29 -1.99 5.94
CA ALA A 55 -4.40 -1.07 6.15
C ALA A 55 -5.79 -1.72 5.93
N CYS A 56 -5.94 -2.59 4.93
CA CYS A 56 -7.21 -3.29 4.71
C CYS A 56 -7.47 -4.40 5.75
N ARG A 57 -6.42 -4.92 6.41
CA ARG A 57 -6.55 -5.88 7.53
C ARG A 57 -6.88 -5.16 8.83
N ASP A 58 -6.19 -4.08 9.16
CA ASP A 58 -6.40 -3.29 10.38
C ASP A 58 -7.83 -2.72 10.45
N LYS A 59 -8.43 -2.43 9.29
CA LYS A 59 -9.81 -1.91 9.17
C LYS A 59 -10.85 -3.01 9.04
N ASP A 60 -10.44 -4.26 9.15
CA ASP A 60 -11.24 -5.47 8.94
C ASP A 60 -12.19 -5.40 7.73
N ILE A 61 -11.72 -4.81 6.63
CA ILE A 61 -12.56 -4.61 5.45
C ILE A 61 -12.84 -5.99 4.86
N LYS A 62 -14.11 -6.42 4.81
CA LYS A 62 -14.51 -7.64 4.12
C LYS A 62 -14.91 -7.30 2.68
N GLY A 63 -14.27 -7.94 1.69
CA GLY A 63 -14.57 -7.73 0.27
C GLY A 63 -13.64 -6.75 -0.45
N GLN A 64 -14.20 -5.85 -1.26
CA GLN A 64 -13.42 -4.93 -2.10
C GLN A 64 -12.82 -3.79 -1.26
N CYS A 65 -11.49 -3.68 -1.26
CA CYS A 65 -10.76 -2.57 -0.64
C CYS A 65 -10.08 -1.79 -1.77
N THR A 66 -10.30 -0.49 -1.90
CA THR A 66 -9.54 0.34 -2.86
C THR A 66 -9.00 1.55 -2.14
N LEU A 67 -7.69 1.74 -2.19
CA LEU A 67 -7.00 2.82 -1.51
C LEU A 67 -5.90 3.37 -2.42
N VAL A 68 -5.62 4.66 -2.26
CA VAL A 68 -4.46 5.32 -2.80
C VAL A 68 -3.43 5.41 -1.68
N VAL A 69 -2.23 4.88 -1.94
CA VAL A 69 -1.10 4.85 -1.02
C VAL A 69 0.00 5.74 -1.57
N LYS A 70 0.40 6.73 -0.79
CA LYS A 70 1.51 7.63 -1.08
C LYS A 70 2.66 7.28 -0.15
N LEU A 71 3.78 6.88 -0.74
CA LEU A 71 4.99 6.48 -0.05
C LEU A 71 6.09 7.49 -0.30
N GLN A 72 6.91 7.73 0.70
CA GLN A 72 8.16 8.45 0.57
C GLN A 72 9.31 7.49 0.84
N GLU A 73 10.29 7.47 -0.05
CA GLU A 73 11.52 6.74 0.21
C GLU A 73 12.29 7.38 1.37
N THR A 74 12.73 6.55 2.31
CA THR A 74 13.47 6.95 3.50
C THR A 74 14.81 6.23 3.61
N THR A 75 15.25 5.53 2.55
CA THR A 75 16.57 4.90 2.47
C THR A 75 17.65 5.95 2.72
N ALA A 76 18.68 5.62 3.51
CA ALA A 76 19.79 6.54 3.79
C ALA A 76 20.45 7.00 2.48
N GLY A 77 20.71 8.32 2.37
CA GLY A 77 21.29 8.93 1.17
C GLY A 77 20.34 9.03 -0.05
N SER A 78 19.08 8.59 0.06
CA SER A 78 18.12 8.70 -1.05
C SER A 78 17.64 10.14 -1.26
N ARG A 79 17.14 10.42 -2.48
CA ARG A 79 16.51 11.70 -2.84
C ARG A 79 15.11 11.89 -2.23
N LYS A 80 14.69 11.03 -1.31
CA LYS A 80 13.38 11.06 -0.64
C LYS A 80 12.20 11.15 -1.61
N LYS A 81 12.28 10.42 -2.73
CA LYS A 81 11.25 10.44 -3.80
C LYS A 81 9.92 9.97 -3.25
N VAL A 82 8.84 10.60 -3.72
CA VAL A 82 7.47 10.24 -3.37
C VAL A 82 6.84 9.45 -4.52
N TYR A 83 6.16 8.36 -4.17
CA TYR A 83 5.51 7.45 -5.10
C TYR A 83 4.04 7.33 -4.73
N THR A 84 3.15 7.47 -5.70
CA THR A 84 1.71 7.31 -5.47
C THR A 84 1.18 6.12 -6.25
N TYR A 85 0.50 5.21 -5.56
CA TYR A 85 -0.10 4.01 -6.13
C TYR A 85 -1.57 3.92 -5.78
N LYS A 86 -2.37 3.48 -6.73
CA LYS A 86 -3.75 3.04 -6.49
C LYS A 86 -3.74 1.52 -6.38
N LEU A 87 -4.24 0.99 -5.28
CA LEU A 87 -4.34 -0.44 -5.04
C LEU A 87 -5.80 -0.84 -4.87
N LYS A 88 -6.16 -1.99 -5.45
CA LYS A 88 -7.47 -2.60 -5.34
C LYS A 88 -7.33 -4.05 -4.93
N ARG A 89 -7.95 -4.40 -3.79
CA ARG A 89 -8.12 -5.78 -3.32
C ARG A 89 -9.42 -6.33 -3.87
N ILE A 90 -9.35 -7.51 -4.47
CA ILE A 90 -10.48 -8.21 -5.08
C ILE A 90 -10.59 -9.57 -4.42
N LYS A 91 -11.78 -9.93 -3.94
CA LYS A 91 -12.02 -11.28 -3.42
C LYS A 91 -12.02 -12.26 -4.59
N LEU A 92 -11.20 -13.30 -4.51
CA LEU A 92 -11.12 -14.36 -5.49
C LEU A 92 -12.37 -15.24 -5.41
N LYS A 93 -12.82 -15.76 -6.55
CA LYS A 93 -13.93 -16.73 -6.60
C LYS A 93 -13.57 -18.05 -5.93
N LYS A 94 -12.30 -18.46 -6.08
CA LYS A 94 -11.72 -19.64 -5.43
C LYS A 94 -10.45 -19.20 -4.70
N PRO A 95 -10.30 -19.50 -3.40
CA PRO A 95 -9.07 -19.19 -2.69
C PRO A 95 -7.90 -19.98 -3.27
N ILE A 96 -6.71 -19.37 -3.29
CA ILE A 96 -5.47 -20.04 -3.69
C ILE A 96 -4.83 -20.60 -2.42
N MET A 97 -4.62 -21.91 -2.34
CA MET A 97 -3.93 -22.52 -1.21
C MET A 97 -2.43 -22.25 -1.34
N MET A 98 -1.83 -21.66 -0.31
CA MET A 98 -0.38 -21.47 -0.23
C MET A 98 0.19 -22.19 0.98
N VAL A 99 1.35 -22.82 0.79
CA VAL A 99 2.12 -23.46 1.85
C VAL A 99 3.23 -22.51 2.29
N ARG A 100 3.30 -22.22 3.59
CA ARG A 100 4.45 -21.50 4.17
C ARG A 100 4.84 -22.15 5.49
N GLY A 101 6.09 -22.63 5.57
CA GLY A 101 6.59 -23.31 6.76
C GLY A 101 5.81 -24.59 7.10
N GLY A 102 5.33 -25.31 6.08
CA GLY A 102 4.55 -26.55 6.26
C GLY A 102 3.08 -26.35 6.63
N VAL A 103 2.61 -25.11 6.79
CA VAL A 103 1.20 -24.80 7.04
C VAL A 103 0.55 -24.29 5.76
N GLU A 104 -0.59 -24.88 5.40
CA GLU A 104 -1.45 -24.42 4.32
C GLU A 104 -2.38 -23.31 4.80
N TYR A 105 -2.47 -22.22 4.04
CA TYR A 105 -3.46 -21.18 4.27
C TYR A 105 -4.09 -20.68 2.96
N PRO A 106 -5.40 -20.33 2.99
CA PRO A 106 -6.09 -19.81 1.82
C PRO A 106 -5.74 -18.34 1.60
N ILE A 107 -5.34 -18.00 0.39
CA ILE A 107 -5.30 -16.62 -0.11
C ILE A 107 -6.63 -16.34 -0.80
N GLU A 108 -7.51 -15.63 -0.09
CA GLU A 108 -8.84 -15.28 -0.58
C GLU A 108 -8.87 -14.02 -1.45
N TYR A 109 -7.78 -13.26 -1.48
CA TYR A 109 -7.75 -11.93 -2.08
C TYR A 109 -6.58 -11.76 -3.03
N ASP A 110 -6.85 -11.17 -4.18
CA ASP A 110 -5.86 -10.66 -5.11
C ASP A 110 -5.74 -9.13 -4.99
N THR A 111 -4.56 -8.59 -5.28
CA THR A 111 -4.25 -7.16 -5.16
C THR A 111 -3.72 -6.61 -6.48
N LYS A 112 -4.55 -5.81 -7.16
CA LYS A 112 -4.14 -5.02 -8.33
C LYS A 112 -3.49 -3.72 -7.89
N ILE A 113 -2.43 -3.31 -8.59
CA ILE A 113 -1.70 -2.07 -8.34
C ILE A 113 -1.55 -1.27 -9.64
N GLU A 114 -1.78 0.02 -9.56
CA GLU A 114 -1.60 0.97 -10.65
C GLU A 114 -0.76 2.15 -10.13
N SER A 115 0.27 2.52 -10.88
CA SER A 115 1.07 3.73 -10.58
C SER A 115 0.26 4.96 -10.96
N LEU A 116 0.09 5.89 -10.01
CA LEU A 116 -0.55 7.18 -10.26
C LEU A 116 0.47 8.31 -10.47
N ASN A 117 1.76 7.99 -10.58
CA ASN A 117 2.74 8.98 -10.99
C ASN A 117 2.36 9.48 -12.38
N LYS A 118 1.66 10.62 -12.43
CA LYS A 118 1.77 11.54 -13.56
C LYS A 118 3.25 11.84 -13.66
N ALA A 119 3.91 11.28 -14.67
CA ALA A 119 5.05 11.97 -15.22
C ALA A 119 4.55 13.38 -15.48
N ASN A 120 5.08 14.37 -14.76
CA ASN A 120 5.17 15.69 -15.37
C ASN A 120 5.98 15.42 -16.63
N LYS A 121 5.28 15.24 -17.75
CA LYS A 121 5.87 15.46 -19.06
C LYS A 121 6.11 16.96 -19.07
N ASP A 122 7.34 17.34 -18.76
CA ASP A 122 7.88 18.63 -19.15
C ASP A 122 7.71 18.81 -20.67
#